data_AF-J7S5W1-F1
#
_entry.id   AF-J7S5W1-F1
#
_cell.length_a   1.000
_cell.length_b   1.000
_cell.length_c   1.000
_cell.angle_alpha   90.00
_cell.angle_beta   90.00
_cell.angle_gamma   90.00
#
_symmetry.space_group_name_H-M   'P 1'
#
loop_
_entity.id
_entity.type
_entity.pdbx_description
1 polymer ?
#
loop_
_entity_poly.entity_id
_entity_poly.type
_entity_poly.pdbx_seq_one_letter_code
_entity_poly.pdbx_strand_id
1 'polypeptide(L)'
;MRDKVLVVLEERGAQNTRWLTDVFGDGITGETPIYSDLTWTTKYYSETFDLYVDEYDDLDEWIEEFTSDDCAVLRDALAGVILVRTGIATGDHHSQRIANSLSTDDMFLVWLDKRESVDDRELPLPWEVVQLEETARDRELNEKSGAARLKEILDVHTWPGTDRLEQEPADMDELITLMREARLRCQDMSDDEESQRYAMSLAEQIAKRI
;
A
#
# COMPACT_ATOMS: atom_id res chain seq x y z
N MET A 1 12.45 -0.87 -15.06
CA MET A 1 12.21 -0.79 -13.61
C MET A 1 10.83 -0.19 -13.45
N ARG A 2 9.99 -0.75 -12.57
CA ARG A 2 8.60 -0.29 -12.34
C ARG A 2 8.56 0.60 -11.11
N ASP A 3 8.96 1.85 -11.26
CA ASP A 3 9.15 2.81 -10.19
C ASP A 3 8.32 4.09 -10.41
N LYS A 4 7.29 4.02 -11.26
CA LYS A 4 6.42 5.15 -11.59
C LYS A 4 5.01 4.92 -11.03
N VAL A 5 4.45 5.88 -10.32
CA VAL A 5 3.07 5.84 -9.86
C VAL A 5 2.27 6.85 -10.67
N LEU A 6 1.17 6.42 -11.27
CA LEU A 6 0.29 7.30 -12.03
C LEU A 6 -0.97 7.59 -11.21
N VAL A 7 -1.21 8.87 -10.93
CA VAL A 7 -2.46 9.37 -10.36
C VAL A 7 -3.25 10.06 -11.44
N VAL A 8 -4.52 9.68 -11.58
CA VAL A 8 -5.40 10.18 -12.63
C VAL A 8 -6.61 10.84 -11.99
N LEU A 9 -6.75 12.14 -12.19
CA LEU A 9 -7.74 12.99 -11.51
C LEU A 9 -8.90 13.35 -12.44
N GLU A 10 -10.13 13.24 -11.94
CA GLU A 10 -11.30 13.79 -12.61
C GLU A 10 -11.25 15.34 -12.63
N GLU A 11 -11.10 15.95 -13.82
CA GLU A 11 -10.86 17.40 -14.03
C GLU A 11 -11.95 18.26 -13.37
N ARG A 12 -13.22 17.85 -13.49
CA ARG A 12 -14.38 18.55 -12.91
C ARG A 12 -14.46 18.48 -11.38
N GLY A 13 -13.54 17.78 -10.72
CA GLY A 13 -13.52 17.53 -9.29
C GLY A 13 -12.21 17.90 -8.58
N ALA A 14 -11.39 18.77 -9.17
CA ALA A 14 -10.07 19.22 -8.68
C ALA A 14 -10.07 20.01 -7.34
N GLN A 15 -11.03 19.80 -6.44
CA GLN A 15 -11.12 20.57 -5.19
C GLN A 15 -10.52 19.85 -3.96
N ASN A 16 -10.11 18.59 -4.07
CA ASN A 16 -9.50 17.89 -2.94
C ASN A 16 -8.30 17.05 -3.39
N THR A 17 -7.19 17.71 -3.73
CA THR A 17 -5.87 17.07 -3.92
C THR A 17 -5.06 17.03 -2.63
N ARG A 18 -5.62 17.48 -1.50
CA ARG A 18 -4.93 17.51 -0.20
C ARG A 18 -4.39 16.14 0.21
N TRP A 19 -5.11 15.07 -0.15
CA TRP A 19 -4.67 13.70 0.11
C TRP A 19 -3.36 13.36 -0.61
N LEU A 20 -3.02 13.99 -1.74
CA LEU A 20 -1.72 13.81 -2.39
C LEU A 20 -0.60 14.26 -1.47
N THR A 21 -0.76 15.41 -0.82
CA THR A 21 0.18 15.89 0.19
C THR A 21 0.21 14.95 1.39
N ASP A 22 -0.96 14.49 1.84
CA ASP A 22 -1.05 13.58 2.99
C ASP A 22 -0.38 12.23 2.69
N VAL A 23 -0.45 11.71 1.46
CA VAL A 23 0.12 10.42 1.05
C VAL A 23 1.59 10.54 0.66
N PHE A 24 1.93 11.44 -0.25
CA PHE A 24 3.24 11.53 -0.92
C PHE A 24 4.16 12.61 -0.33
N GLY A 25 3.66 13.45 0.58
CA GLY A 25 4.44 14.44 1.31
C GLY A 25 4.25 15.89 0.87
N ASP A 26 4.91 16.78 1.59
CA ASP A 26 4.80 18.23 1.41
C ASP A 26 5.25 18.68 0.01
N GLY A 27 4.45 19.51 -0.65
CA GLY A 27 4.75 20.06 -1.98
C GLY A 27 4.11 19.30 -3.14
N ILE A 28 3.52 18.13 -2.89
CA ILE A 28 2.73 17.41 -3.90
C ILE A 28 1.31 17.94 -3.88
N THR A 29 1.01 18.83 -4.83
CA THR A 29 -0.27 19.55 -4.95
C THR A 29 -1.17 19.03 -6.07
N GLY A 30 -0.59 18.30 -7.03
CA GLY A 30 -1.25 17.90 -8.27
C GLY A 30 -1.22 18.97 -9.36
N GLU A 31 -0.65 20.15 -9.11
CA GLU A 31 -0.56 21.23 -10.11
C GLU A 31 0.53 20.98 -11.16
N THR A 32 1.49 20.11 -10.87
CA THR A 32 2.54 19.73 -11.82
C THR A 32 2.34 18.28 -12.27
N PRO A 33 2.52 17.98 -13.56
CA PRO A 33 2.24 16.66 -14.10
C PRO A 33 3.25 15.59 -13.69
N ILE A 34 4.46 15.98 -13.30
CA ILE A 34 5.53 15.03 -12.97
C ILE A 34 6.29 15.53 -11.75
N TYR A 35 6.39 14.67 -10.74
CA TYR A 35 7.25 14.82 -9.58
C TYR A 35 8.28 13.69 -9.59
N SER A 36 9.55 14.04 -9.73
CA SER A 36 10.65 13.08 -9.85
C SER A 36 11.44 12.90 -8.56
N ASP A 37 12.12 11.76 -8.44
CA ASP A 37 13.03 11.43 -7.34
C ASP A 37 12.37 11.51 -5.94
N LEU A 38 11.10 11.13 -5.87
CA LEU A 38 10.40 11.01 -4.59
C LEU A 38 10.94 9.80 -3.84
N THR A 39 11.00 9.89 -2.51
CA THR A 39 11.47 8.80 -1.66
C THR A 39 10.33 8.26 -0.82
N TRP A 40 9.94 7.02 -1.05
CA TRP A 40 9.05 6.27 -0.15
C TRP A 40 9.89 5.67 0.98
N THR A 41 9.56 5.99 2.24
CA THR A 41 10.32 5.48 3.39
C THR A 41 9.40 4.84 4.40
N THR A 42 9.69 3.58 4.71
CA THR A 42 9.02 2.82 5.77
C THR A 42 10.03 2.49 6.88
N LYS A 43 9.58 1.77 7.92
CA LYS A 43 10.51 1.22 8.92
C LYS A 43 11.40 0.11 8.36
N TYR A 44 11.03 -0.49 7.23
CA TYR A 44 11.62 -1.71 6.71
C TYR A 44 12.48 -1.47 5.48
N TYR A 45 12.17 -0.44 4.69
CA TYR A 45 12.89 -0.12 3.45
C TYR A 45 12.73 1.36 3.07
N SER A 46 13.54 1.80 2.12
CA SER A 46 13.42 3.11 1.47
C SER A 46 13.65 2.93 -0.03
N GLU A 47 12.74 3.46 -0.84
CA GLU A 47 12.77 3.32 -2.30
C GLU A 47 12.51 4.65 -2.98
N THR A 48 13.08 4.84 -4.16
CA THR A 48 12.86 6.03 -4.99
C THR A 48 11.85 5.73 -6.08
N PHE A 49 10.92 6.65 -6.31
CA PHE A 49 9.89 6.54 -7.34
C PHE A 49 9.58 7.91 -7.94
N ASP A 50 8.95 7.93 -9.11
CA ASP A 50 8.35 9.15 -9.66
C ASP A 50 6.83 9.08 -9.57
N LEU A 51 6.20 10.23 -9.36
CA LEU A 51 4.76 10.39 -9.36
C LEU A 51 4.35 11.18 -10.61
N TYR A 52 3.52 10.57 -11.44
CA TYR A 52 2.88 11.22 -12.57
C TYR A 52 1.45 11.56 -12.18
N VAL A 53 1.05 12.80 -12.43
CA VAL A 53 -0.30 13.30 -12.20
C VAL A 53 -0.88 13.67 -13.56
N ASP A 54 -2.00 13.05 -13.86
CA ASP A 54 -2.75 13.25 -15.08
C ASP A 54 -4.21 13.56 -14.77
N GLU A 55 -4.93 14.10 -15.75
CA GLU A 55 -6.31 14.51 -15.60
C GLU A 55 -7.17 13.98 -16.75
N TYR A 56 -8.45 13.77 -16.48
CA TYR A 56 -9.42 13.39 -17.51
C TYR A 56 -10.73 14.14 -17.38
N ASP A 57 -11.27 14.50 -18.54
CA ASP A 57 -12.61 15.05 -18.74
C ASP A 57 -13.60 13.93 -19.11
N ASP A 58 -13.14 12.96 -19.91
CA ASP A 58 -13.85 11.75 -20.31
C ASP A 58 -12.97 10.52 -20.00
N LEU A 59 -13.48 9.65 -19.13
CA LEU A 59 -12.73 8.46 -18.69
C LEU A 59 -12.58 7.43 -19.81
N ASP A 60 -13.56 7.29 -20.70
CA ASP A 60 -13.48 6.32 -21.79
C ASP A 60 -12.41 6.73 -22.80
N GLU A 61 -12.35 8.02 -23.15
CA GLU A 61 -11.30 8.57 -24.02
C GLU A 61 -9.92 8.38 -23.40
N TRP A 62 -9.77 8.74 -22.11
CA TRP A 62 -8.50 8.55 -21.40
C TRP A 62 -8.05 7.08 -21.38
N ILE A 63 -8.98 6.13 -21.16
CA ILE A 63 -8.66 4.70 -21.18
C ILE A 63 -8.26 4.25 -22.59
N GLU A 64 -8.92 4.75 -23.64
CA GLU A 64 -8.54 4.42 -25.02
C GLU A 64 -7.11 4.87 -25.34
N GLU A 65 -6.74 6.09 -24.94
CA GLU A 65 -5.39 6.59 -25.09
C GLU A 65 -4.40 5.77 -24.25
N PHE A 66 -4.69 5.57 -22.96
CA PHE A 66 -3.83 4.84 -22.04
C PHE A 66 -3.60 3.38 -22.48
N THR A 67 -4.59 2.74 -23.09
CA THR A 67 -4.50 1.35 -23.57
C THR A 67 -3.92 1.22 -24.98
N SER A 68 -3.68 2.33 -25.68
CA SER A 68 -3.06 2.34 -27.00
C SER A 68 -1.60 1.82 -26.98
N ASP A 69 -1.09 1.39 -28.14
CA ASP A 69 0.29 0.92 -28.25
C ASP A 69 1.31 2.04 -27.99
N ASP A 70 0.94 3.30 -28.21
CA ASP A 70 1.79 4.47 -27.97
C ASP A 70 2.10 4.63 -26.47
N CYS A 71 1.20 4.19 -25.59
CA CYS A 71 1.36 4.21 -24.15
C CYS A 71 2.00 2.92 -23.58
N ALA A 72 2.40 1.96 -24.41
CA ALA A 72 2.94 0.68 -23.92
C ALA A 72 4.18 0.85 -23.02
N VAL A 73 5.09 1.76 -23.41
CA VAL A 73 6.31 2.05 -22.63
C VAL A 73 5.98 2.66 -21.27
N LEU A 74 4.94 3.50 -21.20
CA LEU A 74 4.46 4.05 -19.94
C LEU A 74 3.93 2.91 -19.06
N ARG A 75 3.03 2.06 -19.59
CA ARG A 75 2.44 0.95 -18.85
C ARG A 75 3.49 0.01 -18.27
N ASP A 76 4.56 -0.26 -19.00
CA ASP A 76 5.65 -1.14 -18.55
C ASP A 76 6.50 -0.55 -17.41
N ALA A 77 6.51 0.77 -17.26
CA ALA A 77 7.28 1.48 -16.22
C ALA A 77 6.47 1.74 -14.93
N LEU A 78 5.16 1.49 -14.93
CA LEU A 78 4.30 1.76 -13.78
C LEU A 78 4.43 0.69 -12.69
N ALA A 79 4.63 1.14 -11.46
CA ALA A 79 4.44 0.38 -10.22
C ALA A 79 2.94 0.25 -9.87
N GLY A 80 2.17 1.28 -10.20
CA GLY A 80 0.72 1.24 -9.99
C GLY A 80 -0.01 2.48 -10.49
N VAL A 81 -1.33 2.35 -10.49
CA VAL A 81 -2.26 3.39 -10.96
C VAL A 81 -3.30 3.68 -9.87
N ILE A 82 -3.50 4.96 -9.59
CA ILE A 82 -4.52 5.47 -8.68
C ILE A 82 -5.49 6.31 -9.49
N LEU A 83 -6.69 5.78 -9.73
CA LEU A 83 -7.75 6.48 -10.46
C LEU A 83 -8.70 7.14 -9.46
N VAL A 84 -8.84 8.45 -9.54
CA VAL A 84 -9.73 9.21 -8.66
C VAL A 84 -11.02 9.54 -9.39
N ARG A 85 -12.14 9.03 -8.89
CA ARG A 85 -13.45 9.21 -9.52
C ARG A 85 -14.58 9.30 -8.51
N THR A 86 -15.66 9.96 -8.90
CA THR A 86 -16.96 9.78 -8.25
C THR A 86 -17.71 8.62 -8.91
N GLY A 87 -18.38 7.75 -8.15
CA GLY A 87 -19.36 6.88 -8.79
C GLY A 87 -18.79 5.62 -9.46
N ILE A 88 -18.41 4.59 -8.71
CA ILE A 88 -18.30 3.23 -9.25
C ILE A 88 -19.72 2.67 -9.41
N ALA A 89 -20.10 2.42 -10.67
CA ALA A 89 -21.37 1.79 -11.01
C ALA A 89 -21.26 0.26 -10.93
N THR A 90 -22.38 -0.43 -10.71
CA THR A 90 -22.40 -1.89 -10.84
C THR A 90 -22.15 -2.25 -12.30
N GLY A 91 -21.12 -3.05 -12.58
CA GLY A 91 -20.74 -3.42 -13.95
C GLY A 91 -19.75 -2.45 -14.61
N ASP A 92 -18.99 -1.70 -13.81
CA ASP A 92 -17.94 -0.82 -14.31
C ASP A 92 -16.89 -1.60 -15.13
N HIS A 93 -16.88 -1.36 -16.44
CA HIS A 93 -15.96 -2.03 -17.37
C HIS A 93 -14.62 -1.32 -17.49
N HIS A 94 -14.54 -0.03 -17.12
CA HIS A 94 -13.35 0.82 -17.24
C HIS A 94 -12.13 0.20 -16.54
N SER A 95 -12.32 0.00 -15.25
CA SER A 95 -11.73 -0.96 -14.35
C SER A 95 -11.05 -2.18 -14.97
N GLN A 96 -11.85 -3.02 -15.62
CA GLN A 96 -11.39 -4.26 -16.21
C GLN A 96 -10.55 -3.98 -17.45
N ARG A 97 -10.88 -2.94 -18.23
CA ARG A 97 -10.08 -2.52 -19.38
C ARG A 97 -8.68 -2.09 -18.96
N ILE A 98 -8.57 -1.26 -17.91
CA ILE A 98 -7.29 -0.83 -17.35
C ILE A 98 -6.54 -2.07 -16.84
N ALA A 99 -7.16 -2.88 -15.97
CA ALA A 99 -6.52 -4.07 -15.42
C ALA A 99 -6.03 -5.04 -16.50
N ASN A 100 -6.80 -5.27 -17.56
CA ASN A 100 -6.41 -6.12 -18.68
C ASN A 100 -5.25 -5.56 -19.52
N SER A 101 -5.06 -4.23 -19.51
CA SER A 101 -3.96 -3.57 -20.20
C SER A 101 -2.66 -3.52 -19.39
N LEU A 102 -2.76 -3.80 -18.07
CA LEU A 102 -1.65 -3.82 -17.14
C LEU A 102 -1.18 -5.26 -16.90
N SER A 103 0.13 -5.42 -16.68
CA SER A 103 0.67 -6.67 -16.17
C SER A 103 0.40 -6.74 -14.66
N THR A 104 -0.69 -7.40 -14.26
CA THR A 104 -1.21 -7.34 -12.87
C THR A 104 -0.33 -7.98 -11.81
N ASP A 105 0.64 -8.83 -12.18
CA ASP A 105 1.36 -9.66 -11.21
C ASP A 105 2.22 -8.85 -10.22
N ASP A 106 2.69 -7.66 -10.62
CA ASP A 106 3.53 -6.78 -9.78
C ASP A 106 3.07 -5.32 -9.83
N MET A 107 1.78 -5.06 -10.03
CA MET A 107 1.24 -3.69 -10.09
C MET A 107 0.05 -3.55 -9.15
N PHE A 108 -0.07 -2.39 -8.51
CA PHE A 108 -1.29 -2.05 -7.78
C PHE A 108 -2.22 -1.19 -8.64
N LEU A 109 -3.52 -1.46 -8.56
CA LEU A 109 -4.56 -0.62 -9.14
C LEU A 109 -5.53 -0.23 -8.04
N VAL A 110 -5.64 1.07 -7.79
CA VAL A 110 -6.49 1.61 -6.73
C VAL A 110 -7.49 2.58 -7.32
N TRP A 111 -8.74 2.49 -6.88
CA TRP A 111 -9.73 3.52 -7.13
C TRP A 111 -10.04 4.27 -5.87
N LEU A 112 -9.93 5.58 -5.98
CA LEU A 112 -10.24 6.49 -4.90
C LEU A 112 -11.64 7.04 -5.15
N ASP A 113 -12.64 6.47 -4.47
CA ASP A 113 -14.03 6.94 -4.55
C ASP A 113 -14.19 8.17 -3.66
N LYS A 114 -14.67 9.26 -4.26
CA LYS A 114 -14.95 10.55 -3.59
C LYS A 114 -16.28 10.56 -2.82
N ARG A 115 -17.11 9.50 -2.88
CA ARG A 115 -18.40 9.46 -2.20
C ARG A 115 -18.28 9.04 -0.72
N GLU A 116 -19.10 9.67 0.13
CA GLU A 116 -19.22 9.34 1.57
C GLU A 116 -19.86 7.97 1.86
N SER A 117 -20.52 7.34 0.87
CA SER A 117 -21.07 5.99 1.02
C SER A 117 -20.91 5.21 -0.27
N VAL A 118 -20.28 4.05 -0.16
CA VAL A 118 -20.24 3.03 -1.22
C VAL A 118 -21.10 1.86 -0.76
N ASP A 119 -21.80 1.27 -1.71
CA ASP A 119 -22.53 0.01 -1.52
C ASP A 119 -21.49 -1.08 -1.20
N ASP A 120 -21.58 -1.71 -0.02
CA ASP A 120 -20.65 -2.71 0.56
C ASP A 120 -20.56 -3.98 -0.30
N ARG A 121 -20.00 -3.87 -1.50
CA ARG A 121 -19.81 -5.02 -2.38
C ARG A 121 -18.36 -5.42 -2.31
N GLU A 122 -18.09 -6.45 -1.50
CA GLU A 122 -16.90 -7.28 -1.59
C GLU A 122 -16.91 -7.98 -2.96
N LEU A 123 -16.47 -7.26 -3.98
CA LEU A 123 -16.22 -7.85 -5.27
C LEU A 123 -14.76 -8.32 -5.28
N PRO A 124 -14.49 -9.59 -5.62
CA PRO A 124 -13.12 -10.09 -5.77
C PRO A 124 -12.55 -9.50 -7.05
N LEU A 125 -12.07 -8.27 -6.96
CA LEU A 125 -11.58 -7.50 -8.09
C LEU A 125 -10.04 -7.49 -8.06
N PRO A 126 -9.37 -7.45 -9.22
CA PRO A 126 -7.92 -7.30 -9.30
C PRO A 126 -7.43 -5.88 -8.94
N TRP A 127 -8.30 -5.06 -8.37
CA TRP A 127 -8.04 -3.68 -7.94
C TRP A 127 -8.75 -3.43 -6.63
N GLU A 128 -8.25 -2.44 -5.89
CA GLU A 128 -8.80 -2.09 -4.59
C GLU A 128 -9.58 -0.77 -4.66
N VAL A 129 -10.73 -0.71 -3.98
CA VAL A 129 -11.53 0.50 -3.84
C VAL A 129 -11.26 1.10 -2.47
N VAL A 130 -10.72 2.32 -2.46
CA VAL A 130 -10.46 3.11 -1.26
C VAL A 130 -11.40 4.30 -1.24
N GLN A 131 -12.12 4.49 -0.15
CA GLN A 131 -12.90 5.71 0.07
C GLN A 131 -11.98 6.81 0.57
N LEU A 132 -12.09 8.01 0.00
CA LEU A 132 -11.24 9.13 0.39
C LEU A 132 -11.52 9.61 1.82
N GLU A 133 -12.79 9.55 2.23
CA GLU A 133 -13.23 9.97 3.56
C GLU A 133 -13.49 8.75 4.46
N GLU A 134 -13.25 8.93 5.76
CA GLU A 134 -13.46 7.90 6.76
C GLU A 134 -14.95 7.64 6.96
N THR A 135 -15.36 6.39 6.79
CA THR A 135 -16.75 5.98 7.01
C THR A 135 -17.02 5.56 8.45
N ALA A 136 -18.31 5.49 8.81
CA ALA A 136 -18.73 4.99 10.11
C ALA A 136 -18.29 3.52 10.35
N ARG A 137 -18.18 2.73 9.28
CA ARG A 137 -17.73 1.33 9.31
C ARG A 137 -16.24 1.23 9.63
N ASP A 138 -15.41 2.07 9.01
CA ASP A 138 -13.97 2.12 9.28
C ASP A 138 -13.69 2.34 10.77
N ARG A 139 -14.45 3.23 11.41
CA ARG A 139 -14.35 3.49 12.85
C ARG A 139 -14.79 2.30 13.71
N GLU A 140 -15.77 1.54 13.26
CA GLU A 140 -16.29 0.37 13.99
C GLU A 140 -15.31 -0.81 13.92
N LEU A 141 -14.69 -1.03 12.75
CA LEU A 141 -13.76 -2.12 12.51
C LEU A 141 -12.29 -1.76 12.78
N ASN A 142 -12.01 -0.49 13.07
CA ASN A 142 -10.66 0.07 13.19
C ASN A 142 -9.81 -0.22 11.94
N GLU A 143 -10.45 -0.19 10.78
CA GLU A 143 -9.83 -0.32 9.46
C GLU A 143 -9.30 1.04 8.99
N LYS A 144 -8.20 1.05 8.24
CA LYS A 144 -7.66 2.28 7.68
C LYS A 144 -8.45 2.65 6.42
N SER A 145 -8.74 3.93 6.23
CA SER A 145 -9.34 4.49 5.02
C SER A 145 -8.59 5.72 4.50
N GLY A 146 -9.00 6.23 3.34
CA GLY A 146 -8.42 7.39 2.68
C GLY A 146 -6.92 7.29 2.48
N ALA A 147 -6.22 8.38 2.80
CA ALA A 147 -4.76 8.47 2.70
C ALA A 147 -4.02 7.40 3.52
N ALA A 148 -4.56 6.98 4.67
CA ALA A 148 -3.93 5.97 5.51
C ALA A 148 -3.95 4.58 4.86
N ARG A 149 -5.03 4.24 4.14
CA ARG A 149 -5.13 2.98 3.38
C ARG A 149 -4.24 3.01 2.14
N LEU A 150 -4.20 4.13 1.42
CA LEU A 150 -3.28 4.30 0.29
C LEU A 150 -1.82 4.10 0.70
N LYS A 151 -1.41 4.68 1.85
CA LYS A 151 -0.07 4.45 2.40
C LYS A 151 0.21 2.98 2.67
N GLU A 152 -0.76 2.27 3.23
CA GLU A 152 -0.61 0.84 3.49
C GLU A 152 -0.45 0.02 2.21
N ILE A 153 -1.20 0.34 1.16
CA ILE A 153 -1.05 -0.30 -0.15
C ILE A 153 0.37 -0.06 -0.71
N LEU A 154 0.88 1.16 -0.61
CA LEU A 154 2.23 1.52 -1.05
C LEU A 154 3.33 0.88 -0.19
N ASP A 155 3.09 0.68 1.11
CA ASP A 155 4.00 0.02 2.06
C ASP A 155 4.12 -1.49 1.82
N VAL A 156 3.02 -2.15 1.44
CA VAL A 156 3.03 -3.60 1.18
C VAL A 156 3.41 -3.93 -0.27
N HIS A 157 3.37 -2.96 -1.17
CA HIS A 157 3.77 -3.12 -2.56
C HIS A 157 5.21 -3.61 -2.68
N THR A 158 5.43 -4.56 -3.59
CA THR A 158 6.75 -5.13 -3.86
C THR A 158 7.46 -4.25 -4.88
N TRP A 159 8.07 -3.17 -4.39
CA TRP A 159 8.85 -2.27 -5.24
C TRP A 159 10.04 -3.01 -5.88
N PRO A 160 10.28 -2.85 -7.19
CA PRO A 160 11.37 -3.52 -7.87
C PRO A 160 12.71 -2.97 -7.39
N GLY A 161 13.60 -3.87 -6.95
CA GLY A 161 14.91 -3.47 -6.43
C GLY A 161 14.98 -3.35 -4.91
N THR A 162 13.84 -3.49 -4.21
CA THR A 162 13.85 -3.65 -2.75
C THR A 162 14.45 -5.02 -2.43
N ASP A 163 15.71 -5.05 -2.01
CA ASP A 163 16.18 -6.11 -1.13
C ASP A 163 15.42 -5.93 0.19
N ARG A 164 14.16 -6.40 0.23
CA ARG A 164 13.46 -6.55 1.51
C ARG A 164 14.45 -7.30 2.39
N LEU A 165 14.82 -6.71 3.52
CA LEU A 165 15.52 -7.44 4.57
C LEU A 165 14.60 -8.64 4.85
N GLU A 166 14.92 -9.80 4.27
CA GLU A 166 14.32 -11.06 4.61
C GLU A 166 14.72 -11.30 6.07
N GLN A 167 14.00 -10.67 7.00
CA GLN A 167 13.83 -11.29 8.29
C GLN A 167 13.03 -12.55 7.96
N GLU A 168 13.73 -13.67 7.83
CA GLU A 168 13.05 -14.97 7.88
C GLU A 168 12.08 -14.88 9.05
N PRO A 169 10.77 -15.11 8.82
CA PRO A 169 9.80 -15.02 9.89
C PRO A 169 10.30 -15.97 10.96
N ALA A 170 10.69 -15.42 12.12
CA ALA A 170 11.20 -16.23 13.21
C ALA A 170 10.19 -17.33 13.44
N ASP A 171 10.63 -18.59 13.29
CA ASP A 171 9.73 -19.74 13.36
C ASP A 171 9.00 -19.66 14.70
N MET A 172 7.71 -19.33 14.62
CA MET A 172 6.85 -19.10 15.78
C MET A 172 6.82 -20.35 16.65
N ASP A 173 6.91 -21.55 16.06
CA ASP A 173 6.96 -22.80 16.79
C ASP A 173 8.31 -22.98 17.51
N GLU A 174 9.42 -22.52 16.92
CA GLU A 174 10.73 -22.49 17.58
C GLU A 174 10.74 -21.50 18.75
N LEU A 175 10.17 -20.30 18.58
CA LEU A 175 10.03 -19.30 19.65
C LEU A 175 9.14 -19.80 20.80
N ILE A 176 8.01 -20.44 20.48
CA ILE A 176 7.12 -21.04 21.48
C ILE A 176 7.84 -22.17 22.24
N THR A 177 8.62 -22.99 21.53
CA THR A 177 9.40 -24.07 22.15
C THR A 177 10.47 -23.50 23.09
N LEU A 178 11.22 -22.51 22.64
CA LEU A 178 12.25 -21.83 23.43
C LEU A 178 11.68 -21.20 24.72
N MET A 179 10.51 -20.52 24.62
CA MET A 179 9.84 -19.95 25.78
C MET A 179 9.34 -21.01 26.76
N ARG A 180 8.84 -22.15 26.26
CA ARG A 180 8.41 -23.27 27.10
C ARG A 180 9.58 -23.91 27.84
N GLU A 181 10.68 -24.17 27.14
CA GLU A 181 11.90 -24.72 27.75
C GLU A 181 12.50 -23.76 28.78
N ALA A 182 12.55 -22.47 28.47
CA ALA A 182 13.05 -21.47 29.40
C ALA A 182 12.18 -21.36 30.66
N ARG A 183 10.85 -21.44 30.52
CA ARG A 183 9.94 -21.46 31.66
C ARG A 183 10.18 -22.68 32.56
N LEU A 184 10.36 -23.87 31.98
CA LEU A 184 10.67 -25.08 32.74
C LEU A 184 12.00 -24.94 33.47
N ARG A 185 13.02 -24.39 32.82
CA ARG A 185 14.35 -24.21 33.39
C ARG A 185 14.36 -23.20 34.53
N CYS A 186 13.64 -22.08 34.39
CA CYS A 186 13.46 -21.11 35.47
C CYS A 186 12.70 -21.69 36.67
N GLN A 187 11.82 -22.67 36.46
CA GLN A 187 11.09 -23.36 37.53
C GLN A 187 11.96 -24.37 38.29
N ASP A 188 12.94 -24.97 37.62
CA ASP A 188 13.88 -25.93 38.22
C ASP A 188 15.07 -25.25 38.93
N MET A 189 15.30 -23.95 38.67
CA MET A 189 16.35 -23.18 39.32
C MET A 189 15.87 -22.71 40.71
N SER A 190 16.58 -23.12 41.75
CA SER A 190 16.27 -22.76 43.14
C SER A 190 16.76 -21.38 43.56
N ASP A 191 17.56 -20.72 42.73
CA ASP A 191 18.12 -19.39 42.98
C ASP A 191 17.46 -18.36 42.06
N ASP A 192 16.75 -17.41 42.67
CA ASP A 192 16.01 -16.35 41.99
C ASP A 192 16.94 -15.42 41.20
N GLU A 193 18.16 -15.16 41.67
CA GLU A 193 19.10 -14.30 40.94
C GLU A 193 19.61 -14.98 39.66
N GLU A 194 19.84 -16.28 39.72
CA GLU A 194 20.31 -17.06 38.57
C GLU A 194 19.19 -17.23 37.53
N SER A 195 17.96 -17.44 37.99
CA SER A 195 16.75 -17.47 37.17
C SER A 195 16.50 -16.13 36.45
N GLN A 196 16.69 -15.00 37.15
CA GLN A 196 16.56 -13.66 36.54
C GLN A 196 17.64 -13.38 35.49
N ARG A 197 18.91 -13.73 35.75
CA ARG A 197 19.99 -13.58 34.75
C ARG A 197 19.71 -14.41 33.51
N TYR A 198 19.23 -15.64 33.69
CA TYR A 198 18.88 -16.52 32.58
C TYR A 198 17.73 -15.95 31.74
N ALA A 199 16.64 -15.51 32.39
CA ALA A 199 15.50 -14.89 31.71
C ALA A 199 15.89 -13.62 30.92
N MET A 200 16.76 -12.78 31.50
CA MET A 200 17.27 -11.57 30.83
C MET A 200 18.10 -11.93 29.58
N SER A 201 18.98 -12.92 29.70
CA SER A 201 19.81 -13.37 28.57
C SER A 201 18.98 -13.99 27.43
N LEU A 202 17.85 -14.62 27.77
CA LEU A 202 16.92 -15.18 26.79
C LEU A 202 16.10 -14.08 26.12
N ALA A 203 15.64 -13.09 26.88
CA ALA A 203 14.94 -11.92 26.34
C ALA A 203 15.82 -11.17 25.32
N GLU A 204 17.11 -11.02 25.61
CA GLU A 204 18.07 -10.44 24.64
C GLU A 204 18.28 -11.32 23.41
N GLN A 205 18.24 -12.65 23.54
CA GLN A 205 18.36 -13.57 22.40
C GLN A 205 17.11 -13.54 21.51
N ILE A 206 15.92 -13.47 22.12
CA ILE A 206 14.65 -13.34 21.40
C ILE A 206 14.57 -11.97 20.71
N ALA A 207 14.94 -10.90 21.40
CA ALA A 207 14.95 -9.54 20.85
C ALA A 207 15.98 -9.33 19.72
N LYS A 208 16.96 -10.22 19.57
CA LYS A 208 17.89 -10.23 18.42
C LYS A 208 17.38 -11.04 17.23
N ARG A 209 16.33 -11.85 17.42
CA ARG A 209 15.73 -12.73 16.41
C ARG A 209 14.40 -12.18 15.86
N ILE A 210 13.90 -11.07 16.42
CA ILE A 210 12.71 -10.32 16.00
C ILE A 210 13.21 -8.93 15.60
#